data_AF-A0A7C9EG23-F1
#
_entry.id   AF-A0A7C9EG23-F1
#
_cell.length_a   1.000
_cell.length_b   1.000
_cell.length_c   1.000
_cell.angle_alpha   90.00
_cell.angle_beta   90.00
_cell.angle_gamma   90.00
#
_symmetry.space_group_name_H-M   'P 1'
#
loop_
_entity.id
_entity.type
_entity.pdbx_description
1 polymer ?
#
loop_
_entity_poly.entity_id
_entity_poly.type
_entity_poly.pdbx_seq_one_letter_code
_entity_poly.pdbx_strand_id
1 'polypeptide(L)'
;APSTVEYGTSSGVYDSHATGNSTSYRYILYHSGQIHEAVIGPLKPNTPYYYRCSGDSSREFSLKTTPAYPPIKFAVVGDLGQTSWTKSTLEHISNSNYDMLLLPGDLAYAG
;
A
#
# COMPACT_ATOMS: atom_id res chain seq x y z
N ALA A 1 12.75 12.97 -3.01
CA ALA A 1 13.30 11.60 -2.93
C ALA A 1 13.06 10.92 -4.28
N PRO A 2 13.85 9.92 -4.71
CA PRO A 2 13.55 9.17 -5.92
C PRO A 2 12.29 8.31 -5.74
N SER A 3 11.45 8.23 -6.76
CA SER A 3 10.34 7.26 -6.82
C SER A 3 10.90 5.87 -7.10
N THR A 4 11.48 5.23 -6.10
CA THR A 4 12.03 3.87 -6.26
C THR A 4 11.48 2.99 -5.16
N VAL A 5 11.08 1.77 -5.51
CA VAL A 5 10.67 0.73 -4.57
C VAL A 5 11.64 -0.42 -4.70
N GLU A 6 12.30 -0.79 -3.61
CA GLU A 6 13.14 -1.98 -3.53
C GLU A 6 12.34 -3.06 -2.80
N TYR A 7 12.33 -4.28 -3.32
CA TYR A 7 11.49 -5.34 -2.81
C TYR A 7 12.11 -6.73 -2.98
N GLY A 8 11.67 -7.68 -2.14
CA GLY A 8 12.11 -9.07 -2.16
C GLY A 8 11.20 -9.97 -1.34
N THR A 9 11.46 -11.27 -1.33
CA THR A 9 10.61 -12.25 -0.61
C THR A 9 11.08 -12.54 0.82
N SER A 10 12.16 -11.90 1.26
CA SER A 10 12.73 -12.04 2.61
C SER A 10 12.95 -10.65 3.20
N SER A 11 12.61 -10.47 4.48
CA SER A 11 12.83 -9.21 5.20
C SER A 11 14.32 -8.84 5.18
N GLY A 12 14.60 -7.57 4.91
CA GLY A 12 15.95 -7.02 4.78
C GLY A 12 16.70 -7.38 3.50
N VAL A 13 16.13 -8.19 2.61
CA VAL A 13 16.75 -8.62 1.35
C VAL A 13 15.90 -8.14 0.17
N TYR A 14 16.44 -7.19 -0.60
CA TYR A 14 15.73 -6.53 -1.70
C TYR A 14 16.45 -6.78 -3.03
N ASP A 15 16.21 -7.95 -3.61
CA ASP A 15 16.88 -8.39 -4.85
C ASP A 15 16.27 -7.75 -6.11
N SER A 16 15.14 -7.05 -5.97
CA SER A 16 14.43 -6.39 -7.07
C SER A 16 14.15 -4.94 -6.74
N HIS A 17 14.06 -4.11 -7.78
CA HIS A 17 13.63 -2.73 -7.64
C HIS A 17 12.75 -2.30 -8.81
N ALA A 18 11.85 -1.37 -8.55
CA ALA A 18 11.03 -0.70 -9.56
C ALA A 18 11.23 0.81 -9.45
N THR A 19 11.32 1.46 -10.61
CA THR A 19 11.32 2.92 -10.67
C THR A 19 9.93 3.38 -11.06
N GLY A 20 9.42 4.32 -10.27
CA GLY A 20 8.13 4.95 -10.43
C GLY A 20 8.23 6.36 -10.96
N ASN A 21 7.11 7.06 -10.93
CA ASN A 21 7.01 8.47 -11.28
C ASN A 21 6.65 9.30 -10.05
N SER A 22 6.81 10.62 -10.14
CA SER A 22 6.29 11.53 -9.12
C SER A 22 5.43 12.62 -9.73
N THR A 23 4.34 12.94 -9.04
CA THR A 23 3.41 14.00 -9.44
C THR A 23 3.14 14.94 -8.27
N SER A 24 2.69 16.15 -8.55
CA SER A 24 2.20 17.09 -7.53
C SER A 24 1.03 17.85 -8.10
N TYR A 25 0.03 18.16 -7.27
CA TYR A 25 -1.13 18.93 -7.68
C TYR A 25 -1.22 20.24 -6.90
N ARG A 26 -1.93 21.20 -7.49
CA ARG A 26 -2.24 22.48 -6.87
C ARG A 26 -3.74 22.67 -6.81
N TYR A 27 -4.25 23.12 -5.68
CA TYR A 27 -5.65 23.48 -5.49
C TYR A 27 -5.75 24.86 -4.82
N ILE A 28 -6.24 25.86 -5.56
CA ILE A 28 -6.32 27.28 -5.14
C ILE A 28 -4.96 27.82 -4.64
N LEU A 29 -4.72 27.79 -3.33
CA LEU A 29 -3.46 28.19 -2.67
C LEU A 29 -2.65 27.00 -2.13
N TYR A 30 -3.25 25.81 -2.07
CA TYR A 30 -2.59 24.60 -1.61
C TYR A 30 -1.74 23.99 -2.72
N HIS A 31 -0.51 23.66 -2.39
CA HIS A 31 0.36 22.83 -3.19
C HIS A 31 0.59 21.51 -2.45
N SER A 32 0.31 20.39 -3.10
CA SER A 32 0.63 19.09 -2.54
C SER A 32 2.14 18.90 -2.46
N GLY A 33 2.58 18.04 -1.53
CA GLY A 33 3.90 17.42 -1.65
C GLY A 33 4.02 16.58 -2.93
N GLN A 34 5.23 16.08 -3.18
CA GLN A 34 5.46 15.10 -4.24
C GLN A 34 4.81 13.77 -3.88
N ILE A 35 3.93 13.30 -4.75
CA ILE A 35 3.27 12.00 -4.70
C ILE A 35 4.11 11.05 -5.53
N HIS A 36 4.59 9.97 -4.93
CA HIS A 36 5.43 8.97 -5.58
C HIS A 36 4.61 7.71 -5.85
N GLU A 37 4.61 7.23 -7.09
CA GLU A 37 3.88 6.03 -7.52
C GLU A 37 4.82 5.11 -8.29
N ALA A 38 4.88 3.82 -7.93
CA ALA A 38 5.67 2.82 -8.62
C ALA A 38 4.88 1.52 -8.78
N VAL A 39 5.05 0.84 -9.91
CA VAL A 39 4.47 -0.47 -10.19
C VAL A 39 5.55 -1.53 -10.03
N ILE A 40 5.35 -2.48 -9.11
CA ILE A 40 6.26 -3.61 -8.88
C ILE A 40 5.73 -4.88 -9.55
N GLY A 41 6.63 -5.73 -10.06
CA GLY A 41 6.28 -7.04 -10.60
C GLY A 41 6.93 -7.38 -11.95
N PRO A 42 6.54 -8.52 -12.55
CA PRO A 42 5.50 -9.45 -12.10
C PRO A 42 5.85 -10.16 -10.77
N LEU A 43 4.85 -10.38 -9.91
CA LEU A 43 5.03 -11.02 -8.60
C LEU A 43 4.51 -12.45 -8.57
N LYS A 44 5.10 -13.31 -7.73
CA LYS A 44 4.61 -14.67 -7.50
C LYS A 44 3.30 -14.63 -6.70
N PRO A 45 2.27 -15.41 -7.05
CA PRO A 45 1.03 -15.50 -6.27
C PRO A 45 1.24 -16.09 -4.87
N ASN A 46 0.34 -15.79 -3.93
CA ASN A 46 0.35 -16.28 -2.54
C ASN A 46 1.71 -16.14 -1.82
N THR A 47 2.48 -15.11 -2.16
CA THR A 47 3.87 -14.96 -1.72
C THR A 47 4.01 -13.67 -0.91
N PRO A 48 4.63 -13.71 0.28
CA PRO A 48 4.97 -12.51 1.03
C PRO A 48 6.11 -11.76 0.32
N TYR A 49 5.95 -10.45 0.24
CA TYR A 49 6.96 -9.52 -0.26
C TYR A 49 7.21 -8.43 0.77
N TYR A 50 8.48 -8.11 0.98
CA TYR A 50 8.97 -7.03 1.80
C TYR A 50 9.47 -5.92 0.89
N TYR A 51 9.18 -4.67 1.22
CA TYR A 51 9.57 -3.54 0.39
C TYR A 51 9.90 -2.30 1.20
N ARG A 52 10.73 -1.44 0.63
CA ARG A 52 11.03 -0.09 1.12
C ARG A 52 10.94 0.92 -0.02
N CYS A 53 10.59 2.15 0.33
CA CYS A 53 10.50 3.25 -0.62
C CYS A 53 11.72 4.15 -0.50
N SER A 54 12.25 4.60 -1.65
CA SER A 54 13.32 5.59 -1.75
C SER A 54 14.61 5.22 -0.98
N GLY A 55 14.90 3.93 -0.78
CA GLY A 55 16.09 3.48 -0.05
C GLY A 55 16.09 3.79 1.44
N ASP A 56 14.94 4.16 2.01
CA ASP A 56 14.83 4.44 3.44
C ASP A 56 14.92 3.13 4.24
N SER A 57 16.10 2.89 4.82
CA SER A 57 16.38 1.72 5.67
C SER A 57 15.59 1.69 6.98
N SER A 58 14.93 2.79 7.38
CA SER A 58 14.18 2.86 8.62
C SER A 58 12.73 2.36 8.50
N ARG A 59 12.23 2.14 7.26
CA ARG A 59 10.83 1.83 6.99
C ARG A 59 10.69 0.68 6.00
N GLU A 60 10.66 -0.53 6.54
CA GLU A 60 10.25 -1.73 5.81
C GLU A 60 8.74 -1.98 5.97
N PHE A 61 8.10 -2.37 4.87
CA PHE A 61 6.71 -2.78 4.82
C PHE A 61 6.59 -4.16 4.21
N SER A 62 5.45 -4.83 4.42
CA SER A 62 5.18 -6.14 3.83
C SER A 62 3.79 -6.20 3.23
N LEU A 63 3.66 -6.92 2.12
CA LEU A 63 2.40 -7.31 1.51
C LEU A 63 2.44 -8.81 1.17
N LYS A 64 1.27 -9.41 1.00
CA LYS A 64 1.16 -10.77 0.47
C LYS A 64 0.31 -10.73 -0.79
N THR A 65 0.84 -11.26 -1.89
CA THR A 65 0.08 -11.36 -3.13
C THR A 65 -1.08 -12.35 -2.99
N THR A 66 -2.16 -12.12 -3.72
CA THR A 66 -3.32 -13.01 -3.72
C THR A 66 -2.99 -14.40 -4.28
N PRO A 67 -3.72 -15.46 -3.90
CA PRO A 67 -3.64 -16.76 -4.55
C PRO A 67 -3.91 -16.69 -6.06
N ALA A 68 -3.26 -17.56 -6.84
CA ALA A 68 -3.47 -17.65 -8.29
C ALA A 68 -4.85 -18.21 -8.67
N TYR A 69 -5.44 -18.99 -7.75
CA TYR A 69 -6.72 -19.66 -7.93
C TYR A 69 -7.61 -19.41 -6.72
N PRO A 70 -8.94 -19.36 -6.91
CA PRO A 70 -9.89 -19.23 -5.80
C PRO A 70 -9.72 -20.33 -4.73
N PRO A 71 -10.15 -20.06 -3.48
CA PRO A 71 -10.87 -18.85 -3.06
C PRO A 71 -9.94 -17.65 -2.78
N ILE A 72 -10.30 -16.47 -3.31
CA ILE A 72 -9.68 -15.19 -2.95
C ILE A 72 -10.60 -14.49 -1.96
N LYS A 73 -10.10 -14.14 -0.78
CA LYS A 73 -10.88 -13.46 0.26
C LYS A 73 -10.71 -11.95 0.16
N PHE A 74 -11.77 -11.26 -0.20
CA PHE A 74 -11.79 -9.80 -0.22
C PHE A 74 -12.40 -9.27 1.08
N ALA A 75 -11.69 -8.37 1.76
CA ALA A 75 -12.32 -7.48 2.73
C ALA A 75 -12.83 -6.25 1.97
N VAL A 76 -14.09 -5.86 2.15
CA VAL A 76 -14.66 -4.64 1.54
C VAL A 76 -14.98 -3.67 2.66
N VAL A 77 -14.44 -2.45 2.60
CA VAL A 77 -14.64 -1.43 3.64
C VAL A 77 -14.99 -0.11 2.99
N GLY A 78 -16.17 0.42 3.29
CA GLY A 78 -16.60 1.75 2.87
C GLY A 78 -16.47 2.76 4.02
N ASP A 79 -16.26 4.03 3.64
CA ASP A 79 -16.29 5.22 4.49
C ASP A 79 -15.20 5.26 5.60
N LEU A 80 -13.98 5.62 5.21
CA LEU A 80 -12.88 5.88 6.14
C LEU A 80 -12.79 7.39 6.44
N GLY A 81 -13.73 7.90 7.22
CA GLY A 81 -13.66 9.26 7.78
C GLY A 81 -12.53 9.42 8.82
N GLN A 82 -11.93 10.62 8.88
CA GLN A 82 -10.90 10.99 9.85
C GLN A 82 -11.50 11.29 11.25
N THR A 83 -11.93 10.28 11.98
CA THR A 83 -12.19 10.42 13.43
C THR A 83 -11.71 9.18 14.19
N SER A 84 -11.58 9.30 15.51
CA SER A 84 -11.02 8.32 16.46
C SER A 84 -11.61 6.89 16.42
N TRP A 85 -12.56 6.63 15.53
CA TRP A 85 -13.23 5.34 15.30
C TRP A 85 -12.61 4.51 14.17
N THR A 86 -11.63 5.05 13.41
CA THR A 86 -10.94 4.29 12.33
C THR A 86 -10.04 3.17 12.88
N LYS A 87 -9.56 3.30 14.12
CA LYS A 87 -8.60 2.34 14.71
C LYS A 87 -9.24 0.98 15.02
N SER A 88 -10.44 0.95 15.58
CA SER A 88 -11.13 -0.30 15.96
C SER A 88 -11.59 -1.12 14.75
N THR A 89 -11.95 -0.46 13.65
CA THR A 89 -12.33 -1.13 12.39
C THR A 89 -11.09 -1.72 11.72
N LEU A 90 -9.97 -0.99 11.66
CA LEU A 90 -8.70 -1.49 11.14
C LEU A 90 -8.13 -2.65 11.95
N GLU A 91 -8.27 -2.63 13.29
CA GLU A 91 -7.85 -3.73 14.17
C GLU A 91 -8.70 -5.00 13.99
N HIS A 92 -10.01 -4.87 13.74
CA HIS A 92 -10.87 -6.02 13.41
C HIS A 92 -10.58 -6.57 12.02
N ILE A 93 -10.31 -5.71 11.04
CA ILE A 93 -9.95 -6.13 9.68
C ILE A 93 -8.61 -6.85 9.70
N SER A 94 -7.59 -6.31 10.39
CA SER A 94 -6.26 -6.95 10.52
C SER A 94 -6.28 -8.34 11.16
N ASN A 95 -7.33 -8.66 11.93
CA ASN A 95 -7.55 -9.98 12.51
C ASN A 95 -8.34 -10.93 11.60
N SER A 96 -8.85 -10.46 10.47
CA SER A 96 -9.46 -11.30 9.45
C SER A 96 -8.40 -11.71 8.42
N ASN A 97 -8.33 -13.00 8.07
CA ASN A 97 -7.46 -13.50 7.01
C ASN A 97 -8.03 -13.13 5.63
N TYR A 98 -7.94 -11.86 5.23
CA TYR A 98 -8.29 -11.40 3.89
C TYR A 98 -7.04 -11.32 3.00
N ASP A 99 -7.21 -11.64 1.72
CA ASP A 99 -6.14 -11.61 0.72
C ASP A 99 -6.04 -10.23 0.03
N MET A 100 -7.12 -9.45 0.03
CA MET A 100 -7.15 -8.10 -0.57
C MET A 100 -8.20 -7.22 0.11
N LEU A 101 -7.85 -5.98 0.45
CA LEU A 101 -8.78 -4.97 0.96
C LEU A 101 -9.24 -4.10 -0.20
N LEU A 102 -10.54 -4.06 -0.47
CA LEU A 102 -11.16 -3.24 -1.48
C LEU A 102 -11.91 -2.10 -0.79
N LEU A 103 -11.50 -0.87 -1.10
CA LEU A 103 -12.09 0.36 -0.55
C LEU A 103 -12.93 1.05 -1.63
N PRO A 104 -14.25 0.80 -1.71
CA PRO A 104 -15.11 1.48 -2.66
C PRO A 104 -15.50 2.88 -2.14
N GLY A 105 -14.60 3.86 -2.31
CA GLY A 105 -14.92 5.30 -2.23
C GLY A 105 -14.79 5.96 -0.84
N ASP A 106 -14.49 7.26 -0.88
CA ASP A 106 -14.25 8.24 0.21
C ASP A 106 -13.12 7.90 1.21
N LEU A 107 -11.89 8.21 0.78
CA LEU A 107 -10.62 7.96 1.51
C LEU A 107 -10.19 9.09 2.46
N ALA A 108 -10.66 10.31 2.25
CA ALA A 108 -10.38 11.43 3.13
C ALA A 108 -11.49 12.49 2.99
N TYR A 109 -12.25 12.69 4.05
CA TYR A 109 -12.88 14.00 4.27
C TYR A 109 -11.75 15.00 4.57
N ALA A 110 -11.14 15.54 3.52
CA ALA A 110 -10.24 16.68 3.62
C ALA A 110 -11.11 17.94 3.68
N GLY A 111 -11.25 18.51 4.87
CA GLY A 111 -11.83 19.84 5.10
C GLY A 111 -10.81 20.95 4.97
#